data_AF-A0A7W6R255-F1
#
_entry.id   AF-A0A7W6R255-F1
#
_cell.length_a   1.000
_cell.length_b   1.000
_cell.length_c   1.000
_cell.angle_alpha   90.00
_cell.angle_beta   90.00
_cell.angle_gamma   90.00
#
_symmetry.space_group_name_H-M   'P 1'
#
loop_
_entity.id
_entity.type
_entity.pdbx_description
1 polymer ?
#
loop_
_entity_poly.entity_id
_entity_poly.type
_entity_poly.pdbx_seq_one_letter_code
_entity_poly.pdbx_strand_id
1 'polypeptide(L)'
;MSVLIEGEARGLDVRAKAWAQRRGIVVDPYPADWDNLGKAAGGIRNQWMIDDGKPDYGMVFPGGRGTADMRRRLIAAGISFEEVR
;
A
#
# COMPACT_ATOMS: atom_id res chain seq x y z
N MET A 1 0.30 -6.67 17.90
CA MET A 1 1.39 -5.81 17.41
C MET A 1 0.95 -5.30 16.05
N SER A 2 1.11 -4.01 15.75
CA SER A 2 0.64 -3.42 14.50
C SER A 2 1.80 -3.21 13.54
N VAL A 3 1.57 -3.44 12.25
CA VAL A 3 2.52 -3.20 11.16
C VAL A 3 1.87 -2.23 10.16
N LEU A 4 2.68 -1.34 9.58
CA LEU A 4 2.28 -0.53 8.44
C LEU A 4 2.79 -1.20 7.17
N ILE A 5 1.87 -1.60 6.29
CA ILE A 5 2.19 -2.08 4.93
C ILE A 5 2.04 -0.91 3.97
N GLU A 6 3.09 -0.63 3.21
CA GLU A 6 3.16 0.42 2.21
C GLU A 6 4.09 -0.03 1.09
N GLY A 7 4.44 0.82 0.14
CA GLY A 7 5.35 0.37 -0.91
C GLY A 7 6.00 1.46 -1.72
N GLU A 8 6.53 2.39 -0.95
CA GLU A 8 7.64 3.27 -1.29
C GLU A 8 7.30 4.22 -2.43
N ALA A 9 6.01 4.45 -2.70
CA ALA A 9 5.58 5.47 -3.63
C ALA A 9 5.90 6.86 -3.07
N ARG A 10 6.37 7.76 -3.94
CA ARG A 10 6.61 9.15 -3.53
C ARG A 10 5.31 9.77 -3.03
N GLY A 11 5.40 10.52 -1.92
CA GLY A 11 4.25 11.23 -1.34
C GLY A 11 3.71 10.54 -0.10
N LEU A 12 2.55 9.88 -0.22
CA LEU A 12 1.82 9.33 0.93
C LEU A 12 2.62 8.25 1.66
N ASP A 13 3.16 7.27 0.94
CA ASP A 13 3.88 6.13 1.52
C ASP A 13 5.09 6.63 2.36
N VAL A 14 5.85 7.60 1.84
CA VAL A 14 6.96 8.26 2.57
C VAL A 14 6.47 8.92 3.88
N ARG A 15 5.32 9.62 3.85
CA ARG A 15 4.77 10.28 5.04
C ARG A 15 4.24 9.27 6.06
N ALA A 16 3.59 8.20 5.58
CA ALA A 16 3.07 7.12 6.41
C ALA A 16 4.22 6.38 7.11
N LYS A 17 5.28 6.04 6.38
CA LYS A 17 6.51 5.44 6.91
C LYS A 17 7.14 6.30 7.99
N ALA A 18 7.33 7.59 7.74
CA ALA A 18 7.87 8.52 8.74
C ALA A 18 6.98 8.66 9.99
N TRP A 19 5.65 8.57 9.84
CA TRP A 19 4.74 8.54 10.98
C TRP A 19 4.87 7.24 11.78
N ALA A 20 4.90 6.08 11.11
CA ALA A 20 5.04 4.77 11.75
C ALA A 20 6.35 4.67 12.53
N GLN A 21 7.46 5.07 11.93
CA GLN A 21 8.78 5.10 12.55
C GLN A 21 8.79 5.96 13.83
N ARG A 22 8.21 7.17 13.80
CA ARG A 22 8.10 8.03 15.00
C ARG A 22 7.23 7.44 16.10
N ARG A 23 6.35 6.50 15.78
CA ARG A 23 5.48 5.80 16.73
C ARG A 23 6.03 4.44 17.17
N GLY A 24 7.19 4.03 16.66
CA GLY A 24 7.75 2.69 16.91
C GLY A 24 6.93 1.55 16.28
N ILE A 25 6.12 1.85 15.27
CA ILE A 25 5.37 0.86 14.50
C ILE A 25 6.30 0.30 13.42
N VAL A 26 6.34 -1.03 13.29
CA VAL A 26 7.12 -1.71 12.25
C VAL A 26 6.54 -1.35 10.87
N VAL A 27 7.43 -1.11 9.91
CA VAL A 27 7.06 -0.84 8.51
C VAL A 27 7.48 -2.05 7.68
N ASP A 28 6.56 -2.53 6.86
CA ASP A 28 6.77 -3.60 5.90
C ASP A 28 6.61 -3.04 4.47
N PRO A 29 7.72 -2.69 3.80
CA PRO A 29 7.70 -1.95 2.54
C PRO A 29 7.69 -2.86 1.31
N TYR A 30 6.87 -2.51 0.33
CA TYR A 30 6.73 -3.22 -0.95
C TYR A 30 7.13 -2.30 -2.12
N PRO A 31 8.42 -2.11 -2.44
CA PRO A 31 8.83 -1.25 -3.53
C PRO A 31 8.41 -1.81 -4.90
N ALA A 32 8.01 -0.93 -5.82
CA ALA A 32 7.70 -1.31 -7.20
C ALA A 32 8.97 -1.39 -8.05
N ASP A 33 9.16 -2.52 -8.75
CA ASP A 33 10.28 -2.75 -9.67
C ASP A 33 10.02 -2.09 -11.03
N TRP A 34 10.19 -0.76 -11.06
CA TRP A 34 9.99 0.04 -12.27
C TRP A 34 11.00 -0.27 -13.38
N ASP A 35 12.21 -0.68 -13.01
CA ASP A 35 13.30 -0.91 -13.96
C ASP A 35 13.03 -2.16 -14.82
N ASN A 36 12.52 -3.24 -14.22
CA ASN A 36 12.27 -4.48 -14.96
C ASN A 36 10.83 -4.59 -15.48
N LEU A 37 9.83 -4.06 -14.75
CA LEU A 37 8.40 -4.29 -15.06
C LEU A 37 7.71 -3.07 -15.68
N GLY A 38 8.40 -1.92 -15.74
CA GLY A 38 7.90 -0.69 -16.33
C GLY A 38 6.55 -0.27 -15.76
N LYS A 39 5.60 0.09 -16.63
CA LYS A 39 4.27 0.62 -16.21
C LYS A 39 3.45 -0.37 -15.38
N ALA A 40 3.71 -1.68 -15.49
CA ALA A 40 2.98 -2.71 -14.73
C ALA A 40 3.46 -2.83 -13.28
N ALA A 41 4.67 -2.34 -12.97
CA ALA A 41 5.33 -2.51 -11.68
C ALA A 41 4.44 -2.09 -10.50
N GLY A 42 3.77 -0.94 -10.60
CA GLY A 42 2.89 -0.44 -9.55
C GLY A 42 1.71 -1.37 -9.24
N GLY A 43 1.05 -1.91 -10.27
CA GLY A 43 -0.07 -2.84 -10.09
C GLY A 43 0.37 -4.20 -9.56
N ILE A 44 1.54 -4.70 -10.01
CA ILE A 44 2.13 -5.94 -9.52
C ILE A 44 2.50 -5.81 -8.04
N ARG A 45 3.18 -4.72 -7.67
CA ARG A 45 3.47 -4.36 -6.28
C ARG A 45 2.21 -4.21 -5.43
N ASN A 46 1.14 -3.63 -5.98
CA ASN A 46 -0.15 -3.55 -5.30
C ASN A 46 -0.73 -4.92 -4.99
N GLN A 47 -0.63 -5.89 -5.92
CA GLN A 47 -1.05 -7.27 -5.64
C GLN A 47 -0.15 -7.92 -4.59
N TRP A 48 1.16 -7.70 -4.68
CA TRP A 48 2.13 -8.27 -3.76
C TRP A 48 1.85 -7.85 -2.30
N MET A 49 1.49 -6.59 -2.05
CA MET A 49 1.05 -6.13 -0.72
C MET A 49 -0.16 -6.88 -0.18
N ILE A 50 -1.07 -7.35 -1.05
CA ILE A 50 -2.26 -8.11 -0.63
C ILE A 50 -1.89 -9.57 -0.35
N ASP A 51 -1.16 -10.20 -1.27
CA ASP A 51 -0.88 -11.64 -1.22
C ASP A 51 0.11 -12.01 -0.11
N ASP A 52 1.16 -11.20 0.03
CA ASP A 52 2.25 -11.45 0.96
C ASP A 52 2.04 -10.65 2.25
N GLY A 53 1.73 -9.36 2.13
CA GLY A 53 1.51 -8.49 3.28
C GLY A 53 0.25 -8.82 4.06
N LYS A 54 -0.76 -9.43 3.41
CA LYS A 54 -2.01 -9.92 4.02
C LYS A 54 -2.62 -8.92 5.01
N PRO A 55 -2.89 -7.68 4.59
CA PRO A 55 -3.36 -6.65 5.51
C PRO A 55 -4.74 -7.00 6.05
N ASP A 56 -4.94 -6.81 7.35
CA ASP A 56 -6.26 -6.95 7.98
C ASP A 56 -7.19 -5.79 7.63
N TYR A 57 -6.62 -4.62 7.30
CA TYR A 57 -7.36 -3.38 7.06
C TYR A 57 -6.61 -2.43 6.11
N GLY A 58 -7.36 -1.72 5.25
CA GLY A 58 -6.82 -0.71 4.34
C GLY A 58 -7.23 0.71 4.69
N MET A 59 -6.32 1.68 4.53
CA MET A 59 -6.67 3.10 4.48
C MET A 59 -6.48 3.64 3.06
N VAL A 60 -7.58 4.00 2.42
CA VAL A 60 -7.61 4.46 1.03
C VAL A 60 -7.74 5.98 1.01
N PHE A 61 -6.63 6.67 0.73
CA PHE A 61 -6.60 8.12 0.60
C PHE A 61 -6.99 8.58 -0.81
N PRO A 62 -7.42 9.84 -1.00
CA PRO A 62 -7.71 10.38 -2.32
C PRO A 62 -6.47 10.27 -3.23
N GLY A 63 -6.65 9.76 -4.44
CA GLY A 63 -5.55 9.56 -5.36
C GLY A 63 -5.98 9.10 -6.75
N GLY A 64 -4.99 8.85 -7.61
CA GLY A 64 -5.20 8.51 -9.01
C GLY A 64 -5.39 7.01 -9.26
N ARG A 65 -4.94 6.57 -10.45
CA ARG A 65 -5.10 5.18 -10.91
C ARG A 65 -4.53 4.13 -9.95
N GLY A 66 -3.39 4.40 -9.30
CA GLY A 66 -2.76 3.46 -8.36
C GLY A 66 -3.62 3.22 -7.11
N THR A 67 -4.18 4.29 -6.54
CA THR A 67 -5.14 4.20 -5.42
C THR A 67 -6.39 3.44 -5.83
N ALA A 68 -6.96 3.76 -7.00
CA ALA A 68 -8.15 3.09 -7.50
C ALA A 68 -7.90 1.60 -7.79
N ASP A 69 -6.69 1.22 -8.20
CA ASP A 69 -6.28 -0.18 -8.34
C ASP A 69 -6.20 -0.88 -6.98
N MET A 70 -5.52 -0.30 -5.99
CA MET A 70 -5.43 -0.86 -4.63
C MET A 70 -6.83 -1.08 -4.02
N ARG A 71 -7.71 -0.08 -4.13
CA ARG A 71 -9.10 -0.20 -3.66
C ARG A 71 -9.81 -1.42 -4.26
N ARG A 72 -9.66 -1.65 -5.56
CA ARG A 72 -10.27 -2.82 -6.23
C ARG A 72 -9.72 -4.14 -5.68
N ARG A 73 -8.42 -4.19 -5.37
CA ARG A 73 -7.78 -5.39 -4.82
C ARG A 73 -8.22 -5.66 -3.38
N LEU A 74 -8.34 -4.63 -2.54
CA LEU A 74 -8.90 -4.77 -1.18
C LEU A 74 -10.32 -5.36 -1.22
N ILE A 75 -11.18 -4.85 -2.11
CA ILE A 75 -12.53 -5.39 -2.32
C ILE A 75 -12.48 -6.85 -2.77
N ALA A 76 -11.65 -7.16 -3.78
CA ALA A 76 -11.54 -8.51 -4.32
C ALA A 76 -11.02 -9.52 -3.27
N ALA A 77 -10.16 -9.07 -2.36
CA ALA A 77 -9.62 -9.88 -1.27
C ALA A 77 -10.54 -9.97 -0.05
N GLY A 78 -11.67 -9.25 -0.03
CA GLY A 78 -12.57 -9.19 1.14
C GLY A 78 -11.98 -8.46 2.34
N ILE A 79 -10.99 -7.59 2.12
CA ILE A 79 -10.30 -6.85 3.19
C ILE A 79 -11.08 -5.56 3.47
N SER A 80 -11.34 -5.31 4.75
CA SER A 80 -12.04 -4.09 5.18
C SER A 80 -11.18 -2.86 4.97
N PHE A 81 -11.79 -1.73 4.59
CA PHE A 81 -11.05 -0.48 4.42
C PHE A 81 -11.92 0.75 4.69
N GLU A 82 -11.25 1.86 4.97
CA GLU A 82 -11.86 3.19 5.05
C GLU A 82 -11.33 4.10 3.94
N GLU A 83 -12.23 4.89 3.36
CA GLU A 83 -11.88 5.97 2.44
C GLU A 83 -11.70 7.27 3.22
N VAL A 84 -10.46 7.75 3.27
CA VAL A 84 -10.14 9.03 3.89
C VAL A 84 -10.56 10.15 2.94
N ARG A 85 -11.29 11.15 3.44
CA ARG A 85 -11.77 12.30 2.69
C ARG A 85 -11.03 13.58 3.05
#